data_AF-A0A6B2Z021-F1
#
_entry.id   AF-A0A6B2Z021-F1
#
_cell.length_a   1.000
_cell.length_b   1.000
_cell.length_c   1.000
_cell.angle_alpha   90.00
_cell.angle_beta   90.00
_cell.angle_gamma   90.00
#
_symmetry.space_group_name_H-M   'P 1'
#
loop_
_entity.id
_entity.type
_entity.pdbx_description
1 polymer ?
#
loop_
_entity_poly.entity_id
_entity_poly.type
_entity_poly.pdbx_seq_one_letter_code
_entity_poly.pdbx_strand_id
1 'polypeptide(L)' 'MARSDLHRLTGVAGGPNCDDDDCPNVYVDRTDGGIVVQGDLHSAFQPPPGEALVKIPENVLREAVRALGW' A
#
# COMPACT_ATOMS: atom_id res chain seq x y z
N MET A 1 -16.61 3.20 -0.31
CA MET A 1 -15.98 3.89 -1.45
C MET A 1 -15.95 2.93 -2.61
N ALA A 2 -16.38 3.36 -3.80
CA ALA A 2 -16.19 2.55 -4.99
C ALA A 2 -14.68 2.49 -5.28
N ARG A 3 -14.17 1.33 -5.71
CA ARG A 3 -12.75 1.16 -6.11
C ARG A 3 -12.30 2.11 -7.23
N SER A 4 -13.21 2.88 -7.85
CA SER A 4 -12.96 3.76 -8.99
C SER A 4 -11.94 4.86 -8.73
N ASP A 5 -11.82 5.33 -7.50
CA ASP A 5 -10.97 6.50 -7.19
C ASP A 5 -9.58 6.10 -6.65
N LEU A 6 -9.34 4.79 -6.46
CA LEU A 6 -8.04 4.26 -6.07
C LEU A 6 -7.18 3.97 -7.31
N HIS A 7 -6.10 4.71 -7.47
CA HIS A 7 -5.10 4.45 -8.50
C HIS A 7 -3.92 3.67 -7.91
N ARG A 8 -3.70 2.45 -8.41
CA ARG A 8 -2.63 1.56 -7.93
C ARG A 8 -1.26 2.03 -8.43
N LEU A 9 -0.33 2.18 -7.50
CA LEU A 9 1.03 2.68 -7.73
C LEU A 9 2.08 1.56 -7.91
N THR A 10 1.85 0.38 -7.34
CA THR A 10 2.80 -0.76 -7.35
C THR A 10 2.18 -2.04 -7.94
N GLY A 11 3.01 -3.03 -8.30
CA GLY A 11 2.54 -4.36 -8.72
C GLY A 11 1.87 -4.41 -10.10
N VAL A 12 2.09 -3.38 -10.92
CA VAL A 12 1.60 -3.33 -12.31
C VAL A 12 2.52 -4.19 -13.16
N ALA A 13 2.01 -5.31 -13.68
CA ALA A 13 2.79 -6.22 -14.52
C ALA A 13 3.41 -5.47 -15.72
N GLY A 14 4.74 -5.57 -15.88
CA GLY A 14 5.49 -4.90 -16.93
C GLY A 14 5.74 -3.40 -16.71
N GLY A 15 5.45 -2.86 -15.52
CA GLY A 15 5.89 -1.53 -15.11
C GLY A 15 7.37 -1.53 -14.68
N PRO A 16 8.04 -0.36 -14.64
CA PRO A 16 9.47 -0.27 -14.30
C PRO A 16 9.78 -0.60 -12.82
N ASN A 17 8.75 -0.82 -12.00
CA ASN A 17 8.80 -0.78 -10.55
C ASN A 17 7.85 -1.84 -9.97
N CYS A 18 8.40 -2.80 -9.21
CA CYS A 18 7.63 -3.83 -8.51
C CYS A 18 6.76 -4.71 -9.42
N ASP A 19 7.37 -5.57 -10.24
CA ASP A 19 6.70 -6.48 -11.19
C ASP A 19 6.75 -7.97 -10.79
N ASP A 20 7.58 -8.35 -9.81
CA ASP A 20 7.81 -9.75 -9.37
C ASP A 20 7.22 -10.08 -7.98
N ASP A 21 5.98 -9.62 -7.67
CA ASP A 21 5.27 -9.89 -6.39
C ASP A 21 5.96 -9.44 -5.08
N ASP A 22 7.12 -8.78 -5.15
CA ASP A 22 7.93 -8.39 -3.99
C ASP A 22 7.51 -7.08 -3.29
N CYS A 23 6.39 -6.50 -3.69
CA CYS A 23 5.92 -5.19 -3.17
C CYS A 23 4.47 -5.24 -2.66
N PRO A 24 4.13 -4.44 -1.64
CA PRO A 24 2.76 -4.33 -1.18
C PRO A 24 1.94 -3.60 -2.25
N ASN A 25 0.62 -3.83 -2.25
CA ASN A 25 -0.26 -3.03 -3.09
C ASN A 25 -0.44 -1.64 -2.47
N VAL A 26 0.11 -0.63 -3.12
CA VAL A 26 -0.01 0.77 -2.75
C VAL A 26 -0.96 1.45 -3.74
N TYR A 27 -1.88 2.25 -3.23
CA TYR A 27 -2.81 3.05 -4.02
C TYR A 27 -2.76 4.50 -3.55
N VAL A 28 -2.97 5.44 -4.47
CA VAL A 28 -3.36 6.80 -4.14
C VAL A 28 -4.88 6.92 -4.28
N ASP A 29 -5.53 7.44 -3.25
CA ASP A 29 -6.92 7.87 -3.33
C ASP A 29 -6.98 9.24 -3.99
N ARG A 30 -7.58 9.31 -5.18
CA ARG A 30 -7.69 10.56 -5.94
C ARG A 30 -8.73 11.52 -5.37
N THR A 31 -9.54 11.07 -4.41
CA THR A 31 -10.56 11.90 -3.76
C THR A 31 -9.93 12.93 -2.82
N ASP A 32 -8.92 12.52 -2.05
CA ASP A 32 -8.32 13.33 -0.99
C ASP A 32 -6.77 13.32 -1.00
N GLY A 33 -6.15 12.56 -1.90
CA GLY A 33 -4.70 12.41 -1.99
C GLY A 33 -4.10 11.43 -0.98
N GLY A 34 -4.93 10.69 -0.23
CA GLY A 34 -4.48 9.70 0.74
C GLY A 34 -3.73 8.53 0.11
N ILE A 35 -2.87 7.88 0.90
CA ILE A 35 -2.19 6.64 0.50
C ILE A 35 -2.83 5.45 1.20
N VAL A 36 -3.24 4.46 0.42
CA VAL A 36 -3.80 3.20 0.92
C VAL A 36 -2.78 2.10 0.66
N VAL A 37 -2.37 1.39 1.72
CA VAL A 37 -1.40 0.29 1.62
C VAL A 37 -2.05 -1.00 2.09
N GLN A 38 -2.00 -2.04 1.26
CA GLN A 38 -2.47 -3.37 1.61
C GLN A 38 -1.46 -4.10 2.50
N GLY A 39 -1.95 -4.75 3.55
CA GLY A 39 -1.19 -5.66 4.40
C GLY A 39 -2.10 -6.48 5.30
N ASP A 40 -1.52 -7.17 6.28
CA ASP A 40 -2.25 -8.03 7.22
C ASP A 40 -2.79 -7.24 8.41
N LEU A 41 -4.02 -7.51 8.84
CA LEU A 41 -4.52 -6.94 10.09
C LEU A 41 -3.70 -7.47 11.28
N HIS A 42 -3.35 -6.57 12.21
CA HIS A 42 -2.60 -6.88 13.41
C HIS A 42 -3.36 -6.48 14.67
N SER A 43 -3.16 -7.20 15.77
CA SER A 43 -3.88 -7.00 17.03
C SER A 43 -2.97 -6.75 18.23
N ALA A 44 -1.76 -6.20 17.99
CA ALA A 44 -0.81 -5.89 19.06
C ALA A 44 -1.36 -4.91 20.09
N PHE A 45 -2.20 -3.97 19.64
CA PHE A 45 -2.88 -3.00 20.48
C PHE A 45 -4.15 -2.51 19.79
N GLN A 46 -5.01 -1.83 20.55
CA GLN A 46 -6.24 -1.26 20.03
C GLN A 46 -5.96 0.14 19.45
N PRO A 47 -6.15 0.35 18.13
CA PRO A 47 -6.06 1.69 17.56
C PRO A 47 -7.32 2.51 17.85
N PRO A 48 -7.26 3.85 17.67
CA PRO A 48 -8.43 4.73 17.73
C PRO A 48 -9.59 4.29 16.82
N PRO A 49 -10.82 4.74 17.10
CA PRO A 49 -11.96 4.44 16.25
C PRO A 49 -11.73 4.87 14.80
N GLY A 50 -11.92 3.95 13.86
CA GLY A 50 -11.72 4.19 12.42
C GLY A 50 -10.33 3.86 11.90
N GLU A 51 -9.38 3.50 12.77
CA GLU A 51 -8.02 3.10 12.38
C GLU A 51 -7.82 1.57 12.49
N ALA A 52 -6.82 1.05 11.79
CA ALA A 52 -6.42 -0.36 11.83
C ALA A 52 -4.90 -0.48 11.90
N LEU A 53 -4.41 -1.46 12.66
CA LEU A 53 -3.00 -1.84 12.56
C LEU A 53 -2.83 -2.77 11.38
N VAL A 54 -2.00 -2.35 10.42
CA VAL A 54 -1.70 -3.14 9.23
C VAL A 54 -0.21 -3.49 9.28
N LYS A 55 0.08 -4.79 9.28
CA LYS A 55 1.44 -5.33 9.25
C LYS A 55 1.84 -5.58 7.80
N ILE A 56 3.00 -5.04 7.44
CA ILE A 56 3.65 -5.22 6.14
C ILE A 56 5.09 -5.64 6.44
N PRO A 57 5.64 -6.68 5.79
CA PRO A 57 7.04 -7.00 5.94
C PRO A 57 7.92 -5.79 5.61
N GLU A 58 8.93 -5.53 6.43
CA GLU A 58 9.75 -4.32 6.32
C GLU A 58 10.44 -4.20 4.96
N ASN A 59 11.02 -5.31 4.47
CA ASN A 59 11.68 -5.37 3.17
C ASN A 59 10.70 -5.02 2.04
N VAL A 60 9.49 -5.58 2.09
CA VAL A 60 8.42 -5.34 1.11
C VAL A 60 8.03 -3.85 1.08
N LEU A 61 7.85 -3.22 2.25
CA LEU A 61 7.54 -1.79 2.31
C LEU A 61 8.69 -0.92 1.78
N ARG A 62 9.94 -1.24 2.13
CA ARG A 62 11.12 -0.50 1.65
C ARG A 62 11.27 -0.60 0.12
N GLU A 63 11.03 -1.77 -0.45
CA GLU A 63 11.07 -1.95 -1.90
C GLU A 63 10.00 -1.11 -2.59
N ALA A 64 8.78 -1.03 -2.04
CA ALA A 64 7.74 -0.13 -2.54
C ALA A 64 8.18 1.34 -2.54
N VAL A 65 8.77 1.83 -1.45
CA VAL A 65 9.27 3.22 -1.35
C VAL A 65 10.34 3.49 -2.42
N ARG A 66 11.31 2.57 -2.55
CA ARG A 66 12.37 2.65 -3.57
C ARG A 66 11.81 2.69 -4.99
N ALA A 67 10.88 1.79 -5.28
CA ALA A 67 10.19 1.71 -6.56
C ALA A 67 9.42 3.00 -6.89
N LEU A 68 8.77 3.62 -5.92
CA LEU A 68 8.03 4.87 -6.12
C LEU A 68 8.92 6.12 -6.20
N GLY A 69 10.23 5.98 -5.91
CA GLY A 69 11.18 7.09 -5.95
C GLY A 69 11.03 8.08 -4.80
N TRP A 70 10.60 7.59 -3.63
CA TRP A 70 10.40 8.38 -2.41
C TRP A 70 11.61 8.37 -1.48
#